data_AF-A0A4R2LR88-F1
#
_entry.id   AF-A0A4R2LR88-F1
#
_cell.length_a   1.000
_cell.length_b   1.000
_cell.length_c   1.000
_cell.angle_alpha   90.00
_cell.angle_beta   90.00
_cell.angle_gamma   90.00
#
_symmetry.space_group_name_H-M   'P 1'
#
loop_
_entity.id
_entity.type
_entity.pdbx_description
1 polymer ?
#
loop_
_entity_poly.entity_id
_entity_poly.type
_entity_poly.pdbx_seq_one_letter_code
_entity_poly.pdbx_strand_id
1 'polypeptide(L)'
;MAWLGRRIPKRRKLPYSYSPALSWLRYGVLGVFVIALIAGVGSFVALLAPYSSYGRIANNLFQPIWQWANNGLAYLAERADSYAFYETEVWIKSLPTLLIAVATFVLLIILAVRNGRTYCNTICPVGTVLGFISRYSLFRITIDPEKCNKCSLCSRRCKAACIDFKSYRIDNSRCVTCMDCIGTCNHGAISYKYHPIGSYHAAGSQKGESIVTAASSATNISSDNNMDNTRRSFFTATALVAATSLVKAQEKKVDGGLATIEDKAIPHRNTPITPPGALSAHNMAQHCTACQLCVSVCPNQVLRPSTDLMKLMQPEMSYERGYCRPECVKCSEVCPAGAILPISRVDKSSVQIGHAVWVKRNCIPLTDGVECGNCARHCPVGAIQMVPNVAEDRNSTKIPAINVERCIGCGACENLCPARPFTAIYVEGHERHRIV
;
A
#
# COMPACT_ATOMS: atom_id res chain seq x y z
N MET A 1 22.80 32.87 -31.35
CA MET A 1 22.37 31.45 -31.27
C MET A 1 20.86 31.34 -31.56
N ALA A 2 20.45 31.70 -32.77
CA ALA A 2 19.07 31.66 -33.23
C ALA A 2 18.98 30.71 -34.43
N TRP A 3 19.07 29.39 -34.21
CA TRP A 3 19.00 28.44 -35.33
C TRP A 3 18.68 26.97 -34.99
N LEU A 4 18.21 26.59 -33.81
CA LEU A 4 17.90 25.17 -33.55
C LEU A 4 16.47 24.98 -33.06
N GLY A 5 15.56 24.71 -34.02
CA GLY A 5 14.40 23.86 -33.74
C GLY A 5 13.00 24.44 -33.90
N ARG A 6 12.76 25.42 -34.78
CA ARG A 6 11.39 25.61 -35.32
C ARG A 6 11.13 24.50 -36.35
N ARG A 7 9.97 23.85 -36.20
CA ARG A 7 9.30 22.85 -37.08
C ARG A 7 9.59 21.38 -36.79
N ILE A 8 9.04 20.90 -35.67
CA ILE A 8 8.30 19.63 -35.73
C ILE A 8 7.01 19.78 -34.92
N PRO A 9 5.85 20.11 -35.51
CA PRO A 9 4.60 19.76 -34.86
C PRO A 9 4.48 18.25 -35.02
N LYS A 10 5.14 17.47 -34.16
CA LYS A 10 4.81 16.05 -34.00
C LYS A 10 3.36 16.09 -33.56
N ARG A 11 2.42 15.86 -34.50
CA ARG A 11 1.01 15.64 -34.19
C ARG A 11 1.02 14.62 -33.05
N ARG A 12 0.84 15.07 -31.81
CA ARG A 12 0.73 14.16 -30.67
C ARG A 12 -0.43 13.27 -31.05
N LYS A 13 -0.16 12.00 -31.38
CA LYS A 13 -1.22 11.03 -31.65
C LYS A 13 -2.09 11.06 -30.40
N LEU A 14 -3.27 11.66 -30.52
CA LEU A 14 -4.21 11.70 -29.42
C LEU A 14 -4.56 10.24 -29.11
N PRO A 15 -4.21 9.73 -27.93
CA PRO A 15 -4.04 8.29 -27.72
C PRO A 15 -5.37 7.54 -27.59
N TYR A 16 -6.45 8.26 -27.29
CA TYR A 16 -7.71 7.63 -26.93
C TYR A 16 -8.67 7.52 -28.11
N SER A 17 -9.60 6.58 -27.98
CA SER A 17 -10.74 6.37 -28.88
C SER A 17 -11.93 6.03 -28.01
N TYR A 18 -13.14 6.27 -28.52
CA TYR A 18 -14.36 5.74 -27.93
C TYR A 18 -14.22 4.23 -27.70
N SER A 19 -14.63 3.78 -26.51
CA SER A 19 -14.83 2.38 -26.19
C SER A 19 -16.19 2.20 -25.51
N PRO A 20 -16.94 1.13 -25.80
CA PRO A 20 -18.17 0.82 -25.07
C PRO A 20 -17.86 0.52 -23.60
N ALA A 21 -18.85 0.74 -22.73
CA ALA A 21 -18.71 0.39 -21.32
C ALA A 21 -18.74 -1.13 -21.14
N LEU A 22 -17.75 -1.68 -20.44
CA LEU A 22 -17.72 -3.10 -20.06
C LEU A 22 -18.56 -3.32 -18.80
N SER A 23 -19.89 -3.30 -18.95
CA SER A 23 -20.84 -3.38 -17.83
C SER A 23 -20.70 -4.68 -17.04
N TRP A 24 -20.49 -5.82 -17.71
CA TRP A 24 -20.29 -7.12 -17.05
C TRP A 24 -19.10 -7.09 -16.08
N LEU A 25 -17.95 -6.58 -16.51
CA LEU A 25 -16.78 -6.46 -15.64
C LEU A 25 -17.04 -5.49 -14.49
N ARG A 26 -17.67 -4.35 -14.79
CA ARG A 26 -17.95 -3.28 -13.83
C ARG A 26 -18.83 -3.75 -12.67
N TYR A 27 -19.92 -4.45 -12.98
CA TYR A 27 -20.83 -5.01 -11.97
C TYR A 27 -20.32 -6.33 -11.39
N GLY A 28 -19.58 -7.13 -12.17
CA GLY A 28 -18.93 -8.34 -11.69
C GLY A 28 -17.91 -8.06 -10.58
N VAL A 29 -17.01 -7.08 -10.80
CA VAL A 29 -16.04 -6.68 -9.76
C VAL A 29 -16.73 -6.07 -8.54
N LEU A 30 -17.80 -5.29 -8.73
CA LEU A 30 -18.60 -4.78 -7.62
C LEU A 30 -19.27 -5.92 -6.82
N GLY A 31 -19.83 -6.92 -7.50
CA GLY A 31 -20.43 -8.09 -6.85
C GLY A 31 -19.42 -8.88 -6.03
N VAL A 32 -18.24 -9.18 -6.61
CA VAL A 32 -17.14 -9.84 -5.90
C VAL A 32 -16.68 -9.00 -4.70
N PHE A 33 -16.60 -7.68 -4.84
CA PHE A 33 -16.23 -6.78 -3.75
C PHE A 33 -17.23 -6.81 -2.60
N VAL A 34 -18.54 -6.78 -2.89
CA VAL A 34 -19.60 -6.87 -1.87
C VAL A 34 -19.58 -8.24 -1.17
N ILE A 35 -19.41 -9.33 -1.92
CA ILE A 35 -19.29 -10.68 -1.35
C ILE A 35 -18.06 -10.77 -0.44
N ALA A 36 -16.91 -10.26 -0.86
CA ALA A 36 -15.69 -10.27 -0.06
C ALA A 36 -15.81 -9.44 1.22
N LEU A 37 -16.53 -8.30 1.17
CA LEU A 37 -16.86 -7.50 2.35
C LEU A 37 -17.75 -8.27 3.33
N ILE A 38 -18.81 -8.93 2.85
CA ILE A 38 -19.72 -9.72 3.69
C ILE A 38 -19.00 -10.92 4.30
N ALA A 39 -18.12 -11.57 3.52
CA ALA A 39 -17.32 -12.70 3.99
C ALA A 39 -16.18 -12.29 4.94
N GLY A 40 -15.97 -11.00 5.20
CA GLY A 40 -14.90 -10.51 6.08
C GLY A 40 -13.49 -10.68 5.50
N VAL A 41 -13.34 -10.93 4.20
CA VAL A 41 -12.04 -11.10 3.53
C VAL A 41 -11.49 -9.72 3.16
N GLY A 42 -11.11 -8.96 4.19
CA GLY A 42 -10.61 -7.59 4.08
C GLY A 42 -9.37 -7.46 3.18
N SER A 43 -8.53 -8.50 3.12
CA SER A 43 -7.32 -8.55 2.29
C SER A 43 -7.59 -8.33 0.79
N PHE A 44 -8.65 -8.96 0.25
CA PHE A 44 -8.98 -8.85 -1.17
C PHE A 44 -9.61 -7.49 -1.50
N VAL A 45 -10.51 -7.03 -0.62
CA VAL A 45 -11.14 -5.70 -0.68
C VAL A 45 -10.07 -4.60 -0.68
N ALA A 46 -9.05 -4.75 0.17
CA ALA A 46 -7.94 -3.82 0.28
C ALA A 46 -7.13 -3.70 -1.01
N LEU A 47 -7.01 -4.76 -1.83
CA LEU A 47 -6.25 -4.74 -3.10
C LEU A 47 -6.95 -3.91 -4.19
N LEU A 48 -8.28 -3.93 -4.23
CA LEU A 48 -9.09 -3.20 -5.22
C LEU A 48 -9.39 -1.75 -4.81
N ALA A 49 -9.15 -1.38 -3.54
CA ALA A 49 -9.37 -0.04 -3.07
C ALA A 49 -8.28 0.94 -3.60
N PRO A 50 -8.64 1.98 -4.38
CA PRO A 50 -7.66 2.88 -5.00
C PRO A 50 -6.81 3.61 -3.95
N TYR A 51 -7.43 4.02 -2.84
CA TYR A 51 -6.75 4.73 -1.76
C TYR A 51 -5.71 3.85 -1.06
N SER A 52 -6.07 2.62 -0.69
CA SER A 52 -5.14 1.68 -0.06
C SER A 52 -4.02 1.26 -1.02
N SER A 53 -4.32 1.07 -2.30
CA SER A 53 -3.32 0.82 -3.34
C SER A 53 -2.32 1.96 -3.46
N TYR A 54 -2.79 3.20 -3.46
CA TYR A 54 -1.91 4.37 -3.45
C TYR A 54 -1.00 4.39 -2.21
N GLY A 55 -1.56 4.18 -1.00
CA GLY A 55 -0.78 4.12 0.23
C GLY A 55 0.31 3.03 0.20
N ARG A 56 -0.01 1.84 -0.34
CA ARG A 56 0.99 0.76 -0.51
C ARG A 56 2.09 1.12 -1.50
N ILE A 57 1.75 1.76 -2.62
CA ILE A 57 2.73 2.19 -3.63
C ILE A 57 3.63 3.28 -3.03
N ALA A 58 3.05 4.29 -2.38
CA ALA A 58 3.82 5.35 -1.75
C ALA A 58 4.81 4.83 -0.72
N ASN A 59 4.36 3.95 0.18
CA ASN A 59 5.17 3.49 1.32
C ASN A 59 6.14 2.35 0.98
N ASN A 60 5.78 1.43 0.08
CA ASN A 60 6.65 0.29 -0.24
C ASN A 60 7.51 0.50 -1.49
N LEU A 61 7.09 1.35 -2.43
CA LEU A 61 7.84 1.62 -3.66
C LEU A 61 8.56 2.97 -3.59
N PHE A 62 7.85 4.07 -3.40
CA PHE A 62 8.45 5.41 -3.51
C PHE A 62 9.27 5.83 -2.28
N GLN A 63 8.81 5.50 -1.07
CA GLN A 63 9.53 5.86 0.16
C GLN A 63 10.96 5.27 0.22
N PRO A 64 11.20 3.96 -0.05
CA PRO A 64 12.56 3.42 -0.07
C PRO A 64 13.43 4.06 -1.17
N ILE A 65 12.88 4.30 -2.37
CA ILE A 65 13.59 4.97 -3.46
C ILE A 65 14.01 6.38 -3.04
N TRP A 66 13.11 7.12 -2.37
CA TRP A 66 13.41 8.45 -1.84
C TRP A 66 14.50 8.42 -0.78
N GLN A 67 14.46 7.46 0.16
CA GLN A 67 15.48 7.31 1.20
C GLN A 67 16.84 6.93 0.61
N TRP A 68 16.89 6.04 -0.38
CA TRP A 68 18.14 5.74 -1.11
C TRP A 68 18.67 6.95 -1.86
N ALA A 69 17.81 7.74 -2.50
CA ALA A 69 18.22 8.99 -3.14
C ALA A 69 18.78 9.98 -2.11
N ASN A 70 18.13 10.15 -0.96
CA ASN A 70 18.62 10.99 0.14
C ASN A 70 19.98 10.52 0.65
N ASN A 71 20.17 9.22 0.86
CA ASN A 71 21.46 8.68 1.31
C ASN A 71 22.55 8.85 0.25
N GLY A 72 22.21 8.71 -1.03
CA GLY A 72 23.13 9.02 -2.13
C GLY A 72 23.53 10.49 -2.15
N LEU A 73 22.58 11.41 -1.89
CA LEU A 73 22.87 12.84 -1.76
C LEU A 73 23.70 13.13 -0.50
N ALA A 74 23.42 12.48 0.63
CA ALA A 74 24.20 12.60 1.86
C ALA A 74 25.65 12.17 1.64
N TYR A 75 25.86 11.03 0.97
CA TYR A 75 27.20 10.56 0.60
C TYR A 75 27.96 11.54 -0.30
N LEU A 76 27.28 12.16 -1.27
CA LEU A 76 27.90 13.15 -2.14
C LEU A 76 28.18 14.48 -1.42
N ALA A 77 27.28 14.89 -0.53
CA ALA A 77 27.41 16.13 0.24
C ALA A 77 28.53 16.02 1.29
N GLU A 78 28.65 14.86 1.95
CA GLU A 78 29.72 14.59 2.92
C GLU A 78 31.10 14.66 2.25
N ARG A 79 31.22 14.20 1.00
CA ARG A 79 32.45 14.36 0.19
C ARG A 79 32.76 15.80 -0.21
N ALA A 80 31.77 16.69 -0.12
CA ALA A 80 31.90 18.12 -0.39
C ALA A 80 31.91 18.94 0.92
N ASP A 81 32.22 18.31 2.06
CA ASP A 81 32.23 18.90 3.40
C ASP A 81 30.91 19.62 3.78
N SER A 82 29.78 19.09 3.30
CA SER A 82 28.45 19.63 3.54
C SER A 82 27.54 18.63 4.27
N TYR A 83 27.03 19.03 5.43
CA TYR A 83 26.13 18.23 6.27
C TYR A 83 24.64 18.58 6.07
N ALA A 84 24.28 19.07 4.88
CA ALA A 84 22.90 19.43 4.56
C ALA A 84 21.93 18.22 4.55
N PHE A 85 22.46 17.00 4.40
CA PHE A 85 21.70 15.76 4.35
C PHE A 85 22.23 14.78 5.40
N TYR A 86 21.33 14.05 6.06
CA TYR A 86 21.67 12.98 7.01
C TYR A 86 21.33 11.62 6.41
N GLU A 87 22.13 10.60 6.73
CA GLU A 87 21.83 9.21 6.35
C GLU A 87 20.60 8.69 7.08
N THR A 88 19.78 7.93 6.35
CA THR A 88 18.57 7.28 6.87
C THR A 88 18.64 5.78 6.67
N GLU A 89 18.20 5.01 7.65
CA GLU A 89 18.07 3.57 7.46
C GLU A 89 16.95 3.26 6.45
N VAL A 90 17.27 2.48 5.42
CA VAL A 90 16.29 2.05 4.42
C VAL A 90 15.82 0.65 4.73
N TRP A 91 14.54 0.54 5.10
CA TRP A 91 13.95 -0.73 5.48
C TRP A 91 12.86 -1.17 4.49
N ILE A 92 13.15 -2.25 3.77
CA ILE A 92 12.16 -2.98 3.00
C ILE A 92 11.38 -3.88 3.97
N LYS A 93 10.14 -3.50 4.26
CA LYS A 93 9.34 -4.10 5.35
C LYS A 93 8.94 -5.55 5.08
N SER A 94 8.49 -5.84 3.86
CA SER A 94 8.30 -7.22 3.41
C SER A 94 8.36 -7.32 1.89
N LEU A 95 8.99 -8.40 1.40
CA LEU A 95 9.09 -8.67 -0.02
C LEU A 95 7.73 -8.85 -0.71
N PRO A 96 6.74 -9.58 -0.13
CA PRO A 96 5.43 -9.73 -0.77
C PRO A 96 4.70 -8.40 -0.96
N THR A 97 4.81 -7.47 0.00
CA THR A 97 4.13 -6.18 -0.10
C THR A 97 4.75 -5.27 -1.15
N LEU A 98 6.08 -5.31 -1.30
CA LEU A 98 6.79 -4.63 -2.37
C LEU A 98 6.37 -5.17 -3.74
N LEU A 99 6.33 -6.49 -3.93
CA LEU A 99 5.93 -7.10 -5.20
C LEU A 99 4.49 -6.72 -5.59
N ILE A 100 3.56 -6.77 -4.64
CA ILE A 100 2.17 -6.35 -4.86
C ILE A 100 2.10 -4.86 -5.23
N ALA A 101 2.85 -4.01 -4.54
CA ALA A 101 2.89 -2.57 -4.82
C ALA A 101 3.42 -2.28 -6.24
N VAL A 102 4.53 -2.92 -6.63
CA VAL A 102 5.11 -2.81 -7.97
C VAL A 102 4.14 -3.32 -9.04
N ALA A 103 3.55 -4.50 -8.84
CA ALA A 103 2.59 -5.07 -9.79
C ALA A 103 1.36 -4.17 -9.97
N THR A 104 0.81 -3.65 -8.86
CA THR A 104 -0.32 -2.71 -8.90
C THR A 104 0.05 -1.42 -9.63
N PHE A 105 1.24 -0.85 -9.35
CA PHE A 105 1.72 0.36 -10.00
C PHE A 105 1.88 0.18 -11.52
N VAL A 106 2.53 -0.91 -11.94
CA VAL A 106 2.72 -1.24 -13.36
C VAL A 106 1.39 -1.45 -14.06
N LEU A 107 0.46 -2.19 -13.45
CA LEU A 107 -0.89 -2.40 -13.97
C LEU A 107 -1.62 -1.06 -14.17
N LEU A 108 -1.58 -0.17 -13.17
CA LEU A 108 -2.20 1.15 -13.26
C LEU A 108 -1.60 2.01 -14.38
N ILE A 109 -0.28 1.97 -14.58
CA ILE A 109 0.38 2.66 -15.69
C ILE A 109 -0.11 2.12 -17.04
N ILE A 110 -0.12 0.80 -17.22
CA ILE A 110 -0.56 0.16 -18.47
C ILE A 110 -2.01 0.57 -18.79
N LEU A 111 -2.88 0.50 -17.79
CA LEU A 111 -4.29 0.89 -17.91
C LEU A 111 -4.44 2.38 -18.24
N ALA A 112 -3.66 3.26 -17.58
CA ALA A 112 -3.69 4.69 -17.80
C ALA A 112 -3.18 5.11 -19.19
N VAL A 113 -2.11 4.47 -19.67
CA VAL A 113 -1.56 4.74 -21.01
C VAL A 113 -2.54 4.33 -22.10
N ARG A 114 -3.23 3.20 -21.95
CA ARG A 114 -4.11 2.65 -22.99
C ARG A 114 -5.40 3.46 -23.18
N ASN A 115 -6.10 3.77 -22.09
CA ASN A 115 -7.45 4.37 -22.14
C ASN A 115 -7.69 5.43 -21.05
N GLY A 116 -6.65 5.92 -20.37
CA GLY A 116 -6.73 7.01 -19.41
C GLY A 116 -7.27 6.57 -18.04
N ARG A 117 -8.60 6.48 -17.91
CA ARG A 117 -9.30 6.24 -16.63
C ARG A 117 -9.97 4.86 -16.56
N THR A 118 -9.42 3.85 -17.23
CA THR A 118 -9.98 2.48 -17.23
C THR A 118 -10.11 1.90 -15.83
N TYR A 119 -9.09 2.02 -14.99
CA TYR A 119 -9.18 1.49 -13.63
C TYR A 119 -10.42 2.02 -12.90
N CYS A 120 -10.62 3.35 -12.88
CA CYS A 120 -11.78 3.97 -12.22
C CYS A 120 -13.12 3.66 -12.93
N ASN A 121 -13.12 3.51 -14.25
CA ASN A 121 -14.36 3.35 -15.02
C ASN A 121 -14.85 1.89 -15.11
N THR A 122 -13.94 0.91 -15.05
CA THR A 122 -14.27 -0.51 -15.31
C THR A 122 -13.89 -1.47 -14.19
N ILE A 123 -12.86 -1.18 -13.38
CA ILE A 123 -12.34 -2.12 -12.36
C ILE A 123 -12.72 -1.67 -10.95
N CYS A 124 -12.62 -0.37 -10.65
CA CYS A 124 -12.78 0.15 -9.30
C CYS A 124 -14.25 0.08 -8.86
N PRO A 125 -14.57 -0.62 -7.74
CA PRO A 125 -15.95 -0.74 -7.26
C PRO A 125 -16.54 0.62 -6.86
N VAL A 126 -15.74 1.52 -6.28
CA VAL A 126 -16.16 2.89 -5.95
C VAL A 126 -16.55 3.67 -7.22
N GLY A 127 -15.78 3.50 -8.30
CA GLY A 127 -16.09 4.12 -9.58
C GLY A 127 -17.33 3.53 -10.26
N THR A 128 -17.68 2.27 -9.98
CA THR A 128 -18.97 1.69 -10.37
C THR A 128 -20.13 2.36 -9.65
N VAL A 129 -20.06 2.47 -8.33
CA VAL A 129 -21.10 3.12 -7.52
C VAL A 129 -21.27 4.59 -7.92
N LEU A 130 -20.17 5.33 -8.04
CA LEU A 130 -20.21 6.74 -8.45
C LEU A 130 -20.75 6.90 -9.88
N GLY A 131 -20.42 5.98 -10.79
CA GLY A 131 -20.94 5.97 -12.15
C GLY A 131 -22.44 5.73 -12.24
N PHE A 132 -22.99 4.90 -11.33
CA PHE A 132 -24.43 4.70 -11.21
C PHE A 132 -25.13 6.01 -10.81
N ILE A 133 -24.59 6.72 -9.82
CA ILE A 133 -25.12 8.03 -9.38
C ILE A 133 -24.96 9.08 -10.50
N SER A 134 -23.80 9.13 -11.15
CA SER A 134 -23.48 10.09 -12.23
C SER A 134 -24.43 9.97 -13.44
N ARG A 135 -25.00 8.78 -13.67
CA ARG A 135 -26.02 8.55 -14.72
C ARG A 135 -27.25 9.44 -14.54
N TYR A 136 -27.55 9.86 -13.31
CA TYR A 136 -28.69 10.71 -12.95
C TYR A 136 -28.32 12.18 -12.73
N SER A 137 -27.09 12.60 -13.07
CA SER A 137 -26.65 13.99 -12.92
C SER A 137 -27.57 14.97 -13.67
N LEU A 138 -27.87 16.11 -13.03
CA LEU A 138 -28.69 17.19 -13.61
C LEU A 138 -27.95 18.00 -14.67
N PHE A 139 -26.63 18.11 -14.55
CA PHE A 139 -25.82 18.88 -15.49
C PHE A 139 -24.89 17.95 -16.25
N ARG A 140 -24.99 17.95 -17.58
CA ARG A 140 -24.28 17.00 -18.46
C ARG A 140 -23.65 17.71 -19.64
N ILE A 141 -22.57 17.10 -20.13
CA ILE A 141 -21.93 17.54 -21.37
C ILE A 141 -22.76 17.00 -22.54
N THR A 142 -23.11 17.88 -23.47
CA THR A 142 -23.89 17.57 -24.67
C THR A 142 -23.17 18.02 -25.93
N ILE A 143 -23.42 17.30 -27.02
CA ILE A 143 -22.91 17.61 -28.35
C ILE A 143 -24.07 18.14 -29.19
N ASP A 144 -23.91 19.34 -29.74
CA ASP A 144 -24.82 19.96 -30.68
C ASP A 144 -24.57 19.37 -32.08
N PRO A 145 -25.53 18.62 -32.67
CA PRO A 145 -25.34 17.97 -33.96
C PRO A 145 -25.25 18.98 -35.12
N GLU A 146 -25.78 20.20 -34.97
CA GLU A 146 -25.76 21.22 -36.02
C GLU A 146 -24.37 21.84 -36.17
N LYS A 147 -23.66 22.01 -35.04
CA LYS A 147 -22.32 22.61 -35.01
C LYS A 147 -21.19 21.58 -35.17
N CYS A 148 -21.49 20.30 -34.96
CA CYS A 148 -20.47 19.24 -34.92
C CYS A 148 -20.14 18.71 -36.33
N ASN A 149 -18.89 18.89 -36.77
CA ASN A 149 -18.38 18.33 -38.03
C ASN A 149 -17.75 16.93 -37.91
N LYS A 150 -17.97 16.21 -36.81
CA LYS A 150 -17.45 14.84 -36.57
C LYS A 150 -15.91 14.70 -36.66
N CYS A 151 -15.14 15.75 -36.33
CA CYS A 151 -13.66 15.73 -36.39
C CYS A 151 -12.94 14.76 -35.42
N SER A 152 -13.65 14.05 -34.54
CA SER A 152 -13.14 13.10 -33.51
C SER A 152 -12.23 13.67 -32.41
N LEU A 153 -11.85 14.94 -32.45
CA LEU A 153 -10.88 15.53 -31.50
C LEU A 153 -11.30 15.39 -30.02
N CYS A 154 -12.59 15.62 -29.73
CA CYS A 154 -13.14 15.46 -28.38
C CYS A 154 -13.05 14.01 -27.87
N SER A 155 -13.33 13.03 -28.74
CA SER A 155 -13.24 11.61 -28.42
C SER A 155 -11.79 11.20 -28.14
N ARG A 156 -10.83 11.69 -28.94
CA ARG A 156 -9.42 11.34 -28.76
C ARG A 156 -8.73 11.99 -27.57
N ARG A 157 -9.28 13.09 -27.04
CA ARG A 157 -8.81 13.73 -25.80
C ARG A 157 -9.57 13.26 -24.55
N CYS A 158 -10.67 12.54 -24.73
CA CYS A 158 -11.48 12.03 -23.63
C CYS A 158 -10.74 10.92 -22.87
N LYS A 159 -10.21 11.27 -21.69
CA LYS A 159 -9.52 10.33 -20.78
C LYS A 159 -10.44 9.20 -20.25
N ALA A 160 -11.75 9.32 -20.42
CA ALA A 160 -12.73 8.30 -20.03
C ALA A 160 -13.20 7.41 -21.19
N ALA A 161 -12.75 7.69 -22.43
CA ALA A 161 -13.15 6.99 -23.65
C ALA A 161 -14.69 6.88 -23.83
N CYS A 162 -15.44 7.89 -23.37
CA CYS A 162 -16.90 7.85 -23.24
C CYS A 162 -17.66 8.69 -24.26
N ILE A 163 -16.96 9.33 -25.20
CA ILE A 163 -17.56 10.19 -26.23
C ILE A 163 -17.58 9.45 -27.57
N ASP A 164 -18.76 9.10 -28.06
CA ASP A 164 -18.98 8.63 -29.41
C ASP A 164 -19.37 9.82 -30.30
N PHE A 165 -18.39 10.30 -31.07
CA PHE A 165 -18.57 11.44 -31.96
C PHE A 165 -19.41 11.11 -33.21
N LYS A 166 -19.60 9.82 -33.55
CA LYS A 166 -20.40 9.42 -34.72
C LYS A 166 -21.89 9.49 -34.43
N SER A 167 -22.28 9.10 -33.22
CA SER A 167 -23.68 9.09 -32.77
C SER A 167 -24.07 10.32 -31.94
N TYR A 168 -23.14 11.27 -31.73
CA TYR A 168 -23.33 12.44 -30.86
C TYR A 168 -23.65 12.07 -29.39
N ARG A 169 -23.20 10.90 -28.93
CA ARG A 169 -23.50 10.39 -27.59
C ARG A 169 -22.31 10.50 -26.65
N ILE A 170 -22.61 10.86 -25.41
CA ILE A 170 -21.66 10.86 -24.30
C ILE A 170 -22.21 9.96 -23.19
N ASP A 171 -21.44 8.96 -22.80
CA ASP A 171 -21.78 8.07 -21.70
C ASP A 171 -21.48 8.73 -20.35
N ASN A 172 -22.53 9.27 -19.73
CA ASN A 172 -22.47 9.99 -18.45
C ASN A 172 -22.17 9.08 -17.25
N SER A 173 -22.27 7.76 -17.39
CA SER A 173 -21.89 6.83 -16.33
C SER A 173 -20.36 6.67 -16.18
N ARG A 174 -19.60 7.16 -17.16
CA ARG A 174 -18.13 7.18 -17.19
C ARG A 174 -17.54 8.58 -17.30
N CYS A 175 -18.34 9.56 -17.74
CA CYS A 175 -17.91 10.95 -17.81
C CYS A 175 -17.67 11.49 -16.40
N VAL A 176 -16.45 11.96 -16.14
CA VAL A 176 -16.05 12.62 -14.88
C VAL A 176 -16.09 14.14 -15.00
N THR A 177 -16.79 14.66 -16.01
CA THR A 177 -17.00 16.11 -16.25
C THR A 177 -15.72 16.96 -16.16
N CYS A 178 -14.58 16.45 -16.67
CA CYS A 178 -13.31 17.17 -16.65
C CYS A 178 -13.23 18.35 -17.63
N MET A 179 -14.26 18.56 -18.45
CA MET A 179 -14.39 19.67 -19.42
C MET A 179 -13.30 19.77 -20.51
N ASP A 180 -12.33 18.86 -20.55
CA ASP A 180 -11.27 18.80 -21.58
C ASP A 180 -11.82 18.84 -23.03
N CYS A 181 -13.01 18.27 -23.25
CA CYS A 181 -13.65 18.24 -24.56
C CYS A 181 -14.19 19.60 -25.01
N ILE A 182 -14.64 20.47 -24.09
CA ILE A 182 -15.18 21.80 -24.40
C ILE A 182 -14.08 22.66 -24.99
N GLY A 183 -12.93 22.77 -24.29
CA GLY A 183 -11.77 23.54 -24.75
C GLY A 183 -11.05 22.95 -25.97
N THR A 184 -11.41 21.74 -26.42
CA THR A 184 -10.83 21.11 -27.61
C THR A 184 -11.70 21.28 -28.86
N CYS A 185 -12.97 21.66 -28.68
CA CYS A 185 -13.90 21.81 -29.79
C CYS A 185 -13.74 23.18 -30.45
N ASN A 186 -13.13 23.21 -31.64
CA ASN A 186 -12.97 24.45 -32.41
C ASN A 186 -14.29 24.99 -33.01
N HIS A 187 -15.37 24.21 -32.95
CA HIS A 187 -16.67 24.56 -33.53
C HIS A 187 -17.71 24.96 -32.47
N GLY A 188 -17.32 25.03 -31.19
CA GLY A 188 -18.26 25.35 -30.10
C GLY A 188 -19.45 24.37 -29.99
N ALA A 189 -19.30 23.16 -30.49
CA ALA A 189 -20.37 22.16 -30.56
C ALA A 189 -20.57 21.40 -29.24
N ILE A 190 -19.73 21.61 -28.23
CA ILE A 190 -19.80 20.90 -26.95
C ILE A 190 -20.09 21.90 -25.83
N SER A 191 -21.15 21.64 -25.07
CA SER A 191 -21.63 22.52 -24.01
C SER A 191 -21.99 21.75 -22.74
N TYR A 192 -21.90 22.41 -21.60
CA TYR A 192 -22.41 21.89 -20.32
C TYR A 192 -23.80 22.47 -20.08
N LYS A 193 -24.83 21.61 -20.11
CA LYS A 193 -26.24 22.02 -20.05
C LYS A 193 -26.97 21.33 -18.90
N TYR A 194 -27.98 22.03 -18.37
CA TYR A 194 -28.95 21.47 -17.44
C TYR A 194 -29.93 20.55 -18.18
N HIS A 195 -30.17 19.37 -17.62
CA HIS A 195 -31.12 18.37 -18.07
C HIS A 195 -31.96 17.91 -16.87
N PRO A 196 -33.27 18.22 -16.84
CA PRO A 196 -34.14 17.82 -15.73
C PRO A 196 -34.17 16.29 -15.56
N ILE A 197 -34.32 15.85 -14.31
CA ILE A 197 -34.54 14.42 -13.99
C ILE A 197 -35.82 13.97 -14.72
N GLY A 198 -35.70 12.91 -15.54
CA GLY A 198 -36.82 12.36 -16.31
C GLY A 198 -36.74 12.58 -17.83
N SER A 199 -35.84 13.43 -18.34
CA SER A 199 -35.61 13.56 -19.79
C SER A 199 -34.85 12.36 -20.42
N TYR A 200 -34.98 11.16 -19.84
CA TYR A 200 -34.15 9.98 -20.13
C TYR A 200 -34.63 9.15 -21.34
N HIS A 201 -35.48 9.68 -22.21
CA HIS A 201 -35.95 8.96 -23.40
C HIS A 201 -35.85 9.82 -24.66
N ALA A 202 -34.66 9.87 -25.26
CA ALA A 202 -34.50 10.28 -26.67
C ALA A 202 -33.18 9.81 -27.31
N ALA A 203 -32.55 8.74 -26.83
CA ALA A 203 -31.33 8.21 -27.46
C ALA A 203 -31.16 6.69 -27.25
N GLY A 204 -32.25 5.93 -27.29
CA GLY A 204 -32.23 4.46 -27.32
C GLY A 204 -33.33 3.99 -28.26
N SER A 205 -33.00 3.08 -29.17
CA SER A 205 -33.87 2.54 -30.23
C SER A 205 -34.07 3.41 -31.48
N GLN A 206 -33.14 3.29 -32.43
CA GLN A 206 -33.50 3.20 -33.84
C GLN A 206 -32.97 1.83 -34.30
N LYS A 207 -33.85 0.82 -34.25
CA LYS A 207 -33.70 -0.43 -35.00
C LYS A 207 -33.75 -0.05 -36.48
N GLY A 208 -32.62 -0.16 -37.17
CA GLY A 208 -32.54 -0.16 -38.62
C GLY A 208 -32.06 -1.53 -39.05
N GLU A 209 -33.01 -2.35 -39.48
CA GLU A 209 -32.84 -3.68 -40.05
C GLU A 209 -32.44 -3.55 -41.51
N SER A 210 -31.30 -4.13 -41.91
CA SER A 210 -31.06 -4.59 -43.29
C SER A 210 -29.87 -5.56 -43.31
N ILE A 211 -30.23 -6.84 -43.13
CA ILE A 211 -29.81 -8.00 -43.92
C ILE A 211 -28.85 -7.67 -45.08
N VAL A 212 -27.69 -8.34 -45.15
CA VAL A 212 -27.21 -9.14 -46.31
C VAL A 212 -26.01 -10.03 -45.89
N THR A 213 -26.29 -11.33 -45.91
CA THR A 213 -25.48 -12.55 -46.15
C THR A 213 -24.03 -12.70 -45.70
N ALA A 214 -23.82 -13.84 -45.05
CA ALA A 214 -22.57 -14.58 -44.90
C ALA A 214 -21.97 -15.03 -46.23
N ALA A 215 -20.63 -15.12 -46.27
CA ALA A 215 -19.91 -16.17 -46.98
C ALA A 215 -18.55 -16.40 -46.31
N SER A 216 -18.36 -17.63 -45.86
CA SER A 216 -17.13 -18.23 -45.33
C SER A 216 -16.07 -18.42 -46.43
N SER A 217 -14.78 -18.43 -46.07
CA SER A 217 -13.83 -19.54 -46.39
C SER A 217 -12.37 -19.23 -46.03
N ALA A 218 -11.83 -20.13 -45.20
CA ALA A 218 -10.55 -20.86 -45.31
C ALA A 218 -9.19 -20.14 -45.60
N THR A 219 -8.31 -20.25 -44.59
CA THR A 219 -6.87 -20.65 -44.61
C THR A 219 -5.94 -20.22 -45.76
N ASN A 220 -4.79 -19.62 -45.38
CA ASN A 220 -3.50 -20.32 -45.49
C ASN A 220 -2.39 -19.68 -44.64
N ILE A 221 -1.53 -20.58 -44.15
CA ILE A 221 -0.28 -20.37 -43.42
C ILE A 221 0.81 -19.93 -44.41
N SER A 222 1.63 -18.94 -44.04
CA SER A 222 3.06 -18.94 -44.35
C SER A 222 3.81 -18.12 -43.32
N SER A 223 4.78 -18.78 -42.71
CA SER A 223 5.87 -18.27 -41.91
C SER A 223 6.78 -17.33 -42.69
N ASP A 224 7.22 -16.24 -42.06
CA ASP A 224 8.63 -15.86 -42.18
C ASP A 224 9.14 -15.17 -40.90
N ASN A 225 10.28 -15.66 -40.44
CA ASN A 225 11.06 -15.19 -39.30
C ASN A 225 12.22 -14.38 -39.86
N ASN A 226 12.41 -13.13 -39.44
CA ASN A 226 13.72 -12.75 -38.91
C ASN A 226 13.77 -11.39 -38.20
N MET A 227 14.52 -11.41 -37.08
CA MET A 227 15.31 -10.35 -36.48
C MET A 227 14.67 -9.02 -36.02
N ASP A 228 14.64 -8.87 -34.69
CA ASP A 228 15.20 -7.68 -34.03
C ASP A 228 15.77 -8.07 -32.66
N ASN A 229 16.97 -8.66 -32.67
CA ASN A 229 17.69 -9.16 -31.50
C ASN A 229 18.58 -8.11 -30.81
N THR A 230 18.34 -6.81 -31.04
CA THR A 230 19.21 -5.72 -30.53
C THR A 230 18.61 -4.98 -29.33
N ARG A 231 17.35 -5.27 -28.96
CA ARG A 231 16.67 -4.66 -27.79
C ARG A 231 16.71 -5.51 -26.52
N ARG A 232 17.07 -6.80 -26.61
CA ARG A 232 17.13 -7.73 -25.47
C ARG A 232 18.45 -7.70 -24.69
N SER A 233 19.54 -7.21 -25.31
CA SER A 233 20.86 -7.16 -24.69
C SER A 233 21.08 -5.96 -23.74
N PHE A 234 20.22 -4.93 -23.80
CA PHE A 234 20.36 -3.75 -22.94
C PHE A 234 19.68 -3.93 -21.56
N PHE A 235 18.59 -4.71 -21.52
CA PHE A 235 17.88 -4.98 -20.27
C PHE A 235 18.56 -6.03 -19.38
N THR A 236 19.38 -6.92 -19.96
CA THR A 236 20.16 -7.91 -19.20
C THR A 236 21.39 -7.28 -18.52
N ALA A 237 22.05 -6.32 -19.18
CA ALA A 237 23.20 -5.62 -18.60
C ALA A 237 22.84 -4.72 -17.41
N THR A 238 21.63 -4.12 -17.40
CA THR A 238 21.18 -3.26 -16.31
C THR A 238 20.74 -4.07 -15.07
N ALA A 239 20.22 -5.28 -15.26
CA ALA A 239 19.82 -6.17 -14.17
C ALA A 239 21.01 -6.71 -13.35
N LEU A 240 22.18 -6.90 -13.99
CA LEU A 240 23.40 -7.37 -13.34
C LEU A 240 24.06 -6.31 -12.44
N VAL A 241 23.93 -5.02 -12.76
CA VAL A 241 24.46 -3.92 -11.94
C VAL A 241 23.59 -3.68 -10.69
N ALA A 242 22.28 -3.92 -10.77
CA ALA A 242 21.40 -3.86 -9.61
C ALA A 242 21.60 -5.06 -8.64
N ALA A 243 21.98 -6.23 -9.16
CA ALA A 243 22.20 -7.42 -8.34
C ALA A 243 23.49 -7.33 -7.49
N THR A 244 24.55 -6.69 -8.00
CA THR A 244 25.83 -6.59 -7.28
C THR A 244 25.82 -5.56 -6.16
N SER A 245 24.97 -4.53 -6.24
CA SER A 245 24.77 -3.56 -5.16
C SER A 245 23.93 -4.11 -3.99
N LEU A 246 23.08 -5.10 -4.23
CA LEU A 246 22.30 -5.77 -3.18
C LEU A 246 23.15 -6.71 -2.31
N VAL A 247 24.19 -7.35 -2.88
CA VAL A 247 25.05 -8.27 -2.12
C VAL A 247 25.98 -7.52 -1.16
N LYS A 248 26.49 -6.34 -1.56
CA LYS A 248 27.36 -5.52 -0.68
C LYS A 248 26.61 -4.76 0.42
N ALA A 249 25.31 -4.53 0.27
CA ALA A 249 24.51 -3.85 1.29
C ALA A 249 24.24 -4.73 2.53
N GLN A 250 24.42 -6.05 2.44
CA GLN A 250 24.30 -6.96 3.59
C GLN A 250 25.57 -7.10 4.43
N GLU A 251 26.73 -6.59 3.97
CA GLU A 251 27.99 -6.69 4.71
C GLU A 251 28.16 -5.61 5.80
N LYS A 252 27.25 -4.64 5.94
CA LYS A 252 27.36 -3.57 6.97
C LYS A 252 26.66 -3.91 8.30
N LYS A 253 26.68 -5.18 8.71
CA LYS A 253 26.27 -5.66 10.06
C LYS A 253 27.47 -6.11 10.92
N VAL A 254 28.68 -5.65 10.60
CA VAL A 254 29.86 -5.83 11.45
C VAL A 254 30.18 -4.50 12.11
N ASP A 255 29.52 -4.26 13.24
CA ASP A 255 30.16 -3.44 14.28
C ASP A 255 31.44 -4.18 14.67
N GLY A 256 32.56 -3.45 14.72
CA GLY A 256 33.93 -3.92 14.93
C GLY A 256 34.06 -5.33 15.53
N GLY A 257 34.62 -6.23 14.72
CA GLY A 257 34.72 -7.67 14.93
C GLY A 257 34.63 -8.18 16.37
N LEU A 258 33.53 -8.86 16.68
CA LEU A 258 33.43 -9.94 17.68
C LEU A 258 32.06 -10.64 17.51
N ALA A 259 32.08 -11.94 17.19
CA ALA A 259 30.95 -12.86 17.03
C ALA A 259 29.89 -12.54 15.94
N THR A 260 29.49 -13.55 15.18
CA THR A 260 28.30 -13.50 14.32
C THR A 260 27.06 -13.32 15.20
N ILE A 261 26.46 -12.12 15.21
CA ILE A 261 25.23 -11.88 15.97
C ILE A 261 24.10 -12.67 15.31
N GLU A 262 23.66 -13.74 15.95
CA GLU A 262 22.46 -14.46 15.55
C GLU A 262 21.24 -13.52 15.61
N ASP A 263 20.45 -13.50 14.54
CA ASP A 263 19.22 -12.72 14.50
C ASP A 263 18.16 -13.31 15.46
N LYS A 264 17.32 -12.45 16.04
CA LYS A 264 16.23 -12.90 16.93
C LYS A 264 15.18 -13.67 16.13
N ALA A 265 14.81 -14.85 16.62
CA ALA A 265 13.67 -15.58 16.11
C ALA A 265 12.36 -14.99 16.67
N ILE A 266 11.32 -14.95 15.82
CA ILE A 266 9.97 -14.55 16.22
C ILE A 266 9.38 -15.60 17.16
N PRO A 267 8.94 -15.23 18.38
CA PRO A 267 8.25 -16.18 19.25
C PRO A 267 6.86 -16.51 18.69
N HIS A 268 6.43 -17.76 18.88
CA HIS A 268 5.05 -18.14 18.63
C HIS A 268 4.15 -17.46 19.66
N ARG A 269 3.15 -16.71 19.19
CA ARG A 269 2.14 -16.04 20.03
C ARG A 269 0.77 -16.64 19.75
N ASN A 270 -0.01 -16.86 20.79
CA ASN A 270 -1.39 -17.33 20.61
C ASN A 270 -2.27 -16.18 20.09
N THR A 271 -2.05 -14.98 20.64
CA THR A 271 -2.73 -13.75 20.25
C THR A 271 -1.76 -12.77 19.60
N PRO A 272 -1.98 -12.40 18.32
CA PRO A 272 -1.21 -11.35 17.66
C PRO A 272 -1.34 -10.02 18.38
N ILE A 273 -0.24 -9.28 18.48
CA ILE A 273 -0.22 -7.98 19.14
C ILE A 273 -0.60 -6.89 18.13
N THR A 274 -1.55 -6.05 18.52
CA THR A 274 -1.99 -4.89 17.74
C THR A 274 -1.69 -3.57 18.45
N PRO A 275 -1.47 -2.48 17.70
CA PRO A 275 -1.12 -1.18 18.29
C PRO A 275 -2.18 -0.66 19.26
N PRO A 276 -1.80 0.08 20.32
CA PRO A 276 -2.75 0.78 21.17
C PRO A 276 -3.73 1.62 20.34
N GLY A 277 -4.99 1.66 20.76
CA GLY A 277 -6.09 2.25 19.97
C GLY A 277 -6.76 1.26 18.99
N ALA A 278 -6.17 0.09 18.73
CA ALA A 278 -6.78 -0.94 17.87
C ALA A 278 -7.93 -1.73 18.54
N LEU A 279 -8.10 -1.59 19.86
CA LEU A 279 -9.05 -2.32 20.72
C LEU A 279 -8.83 -3.84 20.82
N SER A 280 -8.64 -4.53 19.69
CA SER A 280 -8.40 -5.96 19.61
C SER A 280 -7.81 -6.35 18.25
N ALA A 281 -7.20 -7.54 18.19
CA ALA A 281 -6.78 -8.12 16.92
C ALA A 281 -7.96 -8.33 15.95
N HIS A 282 -9.16 -8.61 16.48
CA HIS A 282 -10.39 -8.76 15.69
C HIS A 282 -10.85 -7.43 15.07
N ASN A 283 -10.92 -6.37 15.88
CA ASN A 283 -11.29 -5.02 15.40
C ASN A 283 -10.31 -4.51 14.32
N MET A 284 -9.01 -4.71 14.55
CA MET A 284 -7.98 -4.41 13.54
C MET A 284 -8.24 -5.18 12.24
N ALA A 285 -8.52 -6.48 12.33
CA ALA A 285 -8.73 -7.32 11.15
C ALA A 285 -9.95 -6.91 10.32
N GLN A 286 -11.02 -6.46 10.97
CA GLN A 286 -12.26 -6.04 10.31
C GLN A 286 -12.16 -4.65 9.66
N HIS A 287 -11.54 -3.68 10.34
CA HIS A 287 -11.54 -2.28 9.89
C HIS A 287 -10.30 -1.90 9.06
N CYS A 288 -9.18 -2.62 9.19
CA CYS A 288 -7.94 -2.22 8.54
C CYS A 288 -7.96 -2.49 7.03
N THR A 289 -7.77 -1.43 6.25
CA THR A 289 -7.69 -1.48 4.78
C THR A 289 -6.27 -1.71 4.25
N ALA A 290 -5.32 -2.07 5.13
CA ALA A 290 -3.92 -2.33 4.81
C ALA A 290 -3.22 -1.23 3.98
N CYS A 291 -3.53 0.04 4.24
CA CYS A 291 -3.00 1.21 3.52
C CYS A 291 -1.53 1.54 3.86
N GLN A 292 -0.94 0.90 4.86
CA GLN A 292 0.45 1.06 5.33
C GLN A 292 0.83 2.40 5.97
N LEU A 293 -0.11 3.32 6.18
CA LEU A 293 0.18 4.62 6.79
C LEU A 293 0.74 4.50 8.22
N CYS A 294 0.10 3.71 9.08
CA CYS A 294 0.60 3.50 10.45
C CYS A 294 1.98 2.83 10.47
N VAL A 295 2.24 1.94 9.51
CA VAL A 295 3.51 1.24 9.35
C VAL A 295 4.60 2.21 8.88
N SER A 296 4.29 3.20 8.03
CA SER A 296 5.30 4.16 7.54
C SER A 296 5.65 5.25 8.53
N VAL A 297 4.70 5.67 9.37
CA VAL A 297 4.96 6.67 10.41
C VAL A 297 5.51 6.10 11.71
N CYS A 298 5.66 4.76 11.82
CA CYS A 298 6.17 4.12 13.04
C CYS A 298 7.67 4.38 13.20
N PRO A 299 8.11 5.25 14.14
CA PRO A 299 9.52 5.65 14.21
C PRO A 299 10.44 4.51 14.62
N ASN A 300 9.97 3.59 15.47
CA ASN A 300 10.76 2.44 15.94
C ASN A 300 10.52 1.16 15.12
N GLN A 301 9.85 1.26 13.97
CA GLN A 301 9.71 0.12 13.05
C GLN A 301 9.07 -1.13 13.69
N VAL A 302 8.22 -0.94 14.70
CA VAL A 302 7.53 -2.03 15.43
C VAL A 302 6.40 -2.62 14.61
N LEU A 303 5.72 -1.76 13.84
CA LEU A 303 4.65 -2.19 12.96
C LEU A 303 5.26 -2.68 11.66
N ARG A 304 4.87 -3.88 11.26
CA ARG A 304 5.23 -4.49 9.97
C ARG A 304 3.97 -5.05 9.29
N PRO A 305 3.95 -5.14 7.97
CA PRO A 305 2.85 -5.77 7.26
C PRO A 305 2.90 -7.29 7.44
N SER A 306 1.78 -7.88 7.85
CA SER A 306 1.66 -9.33 7.99
C SER A 306 1.73 -10.03 6.63
N THR A 307 2.30 -11.24 6.63
CA THR A 307 2.35 -12.15 5.48
C THR A 307 1.29 -13.25 5.54
N ASP A 308 0.50 -13.30 6.62
CA ASP A 308 -0.62 -14.23 6.74
C ASP A 308 -1.68 -13.94 5.67
N LEU A 309 -2.23 -14.97 5.04
CA LEU A 309 -3.17 -14.85 3.93
C LEU A 309 -4.48 -14.17 4.36
N MET A 310 -4.96 -14.47 5.57
CA MET A 310 -6.21 -13.90 6.10
C MET A 310 -6.06 -12.44 6.52
N LYS A 311 -4.85 -12.01 6.89
CA LYS A 311 -4.54 -10.65 7.36
C LYS A 311 -3.48 -9.99 6.49
N LEU A 312 -3.46 -10.34 5.21
CA LEU A 312 -2.36 -10.00 4.32
C LEU A 312 -2.16 -8.48 4.26
N MET A 313 -0.93 -8.04 4.50
CA MET A 313 -0.53 -6.64 4.57
C MET A 313 -1.16 -5.84 5.73
N GLN A 314 -2.00 -6.41 6.59
CA GLN A 314 -2.46 -5.69 7.79
C GLN A 314 -1.28 -5.50 8.76
N PRO A 315 -1.26 -4.41 9.54
CA PRO A 315 -0.17 -4.14 10.47
C PRO A 315 -0.22 -5.12 11.64
N GLU A 316 0.91 -5.79 11.90
CA GLU A 316 1.18 -6.55 13.12
C GLU A 316 2.37 -5.92 13.86
N MET A 317 2.41 -6.08 15.18
CA MET A 317 3.55 -5.63 15.98
C MET A 317 4.58 -6.74 16.13
N SER A 318 5.85 -6.41 15.85
CA SER A 318 7.01 -7.25 16.20
C SER A 318 8.06 -6.44 16.96
N TYR A 319 8.77 -7.10 17.87
CA TYR A 319 9.75 -6.51 18.76
C TYR A 319 11.20 -6.93 18.46
N GLU A 320 11.49 -7.38 17.23
CA GLU A 320 12.85 -7.78 16.83
C GLU A 320 13.81 -6.61 16.65
N ARG A 321 13.33 -5.48 16.09
CA ARG A 321 14.14 -4.30 15.75
C ARG A 321 13.86 -3.10 16.66
N GLY A 322 12.71 -3.06 17.32
CA GLY A 322 12.30 -1.94 18.14
C GLY A 322 11.13 -2.29 19.04
N TYR A 323 10.67 -1.32 19.81
CA TYR A 323 9.53 -1.50 20.71
C TYR A 323 8.61 -0.28 20.73
N CYS A 324 7.39 -0.49 21.24
CA CYS A 324 6.36 0.53 21.26
C CYS A 324 6.62 1.52 22.40
N ARG A 325 7.16 2.69 22.08
CA ARG A 325 7.44 3.75 23.07
C ARG A 325 6.14 4.28 23.70
N PRO A 326 5.98 4.29 25.03
CA PRO A 326 4.77 4.77 25.69
C PRO A 326 4.36 6.21 25.29
N GLU A 327 5.34 7.06 25.01
CA GLU A 327 5.15 8.47 24.66
C GLU A 327 4.72 8.74 23.20
N CYS A 328 4.67 7.72 22.34
CA CYS A 328 4.40 7.87 20.90
C CYS A 328 2.96 7.49 20.51
N VAL A 329 2.22 8.38 19.85
CA VAL A 329 0.84 8.12 19.37
C VAL A 329 0.69 8.28 17.84
N LYS A 330 1.80 8.22 17.09
CA LYS A 330 1.81 8.49 15.65
C LYS A 330 0.91 7.57 14.82
N CYS A 331 0.79 6.29 15.17
CA CYS A 331 -0.05 5.37 14.42
C CYS A 331 -1.55 5.68 14.53
N SER A 332 -2.01 6.22 15.67
CA SER A 332 -3.40 6.62 15.88
C SER A 332 -3.75 7.96 15.22
N GLU A 333 -2.75 8.83 14.99
CA GLU A 333 -2.94 10.11 14.28
C GLU A 333 -3.22 9.93 12.78
N VAL A 334 -2.83 8.80 12.19
CA VAL A 334 -2.82 8.62 10.72
C VAL A 334 -3.78 7.56 10.19
N CYS A 335 -4.58 6.90 11.03
CA CYS A 335 -5.46 5.83 10.59
C CYS A 335 -6.79 6.38 10.03
N PRO A 336 -7.03 6.36 8.70
CA PRO A 336 -8.27 6.90 8.13
C PRO A 336 -9.45 5.94 8.25
N ALA A 337 -9.19 4.65 8.45
CA ALA A 337 -10.21 3.60 8.45
C ALA A 337 -10.83 3.37 9.85
N GLY A 338 -10.34 4.06 10.88
CA GLY A 338 -10.78 3.84 12.27
C GLY A 338 -10.32 2.51 12.87
N ALA A 339 -9.43 1.76 12.20
CA ALA A 339 -8.86 0.52 12.73
C ALA A 339 -7.93 0.75 13.94
N ILE A 340 -7.34 1.95 14.03
CA ILE A 340 -6.64 2.47 15.21
C ILE A 340 -7.33 3.77 15.58
N LEU A 341 -7.98 3.81 16.73
CA LEU A 341 -8.65 5.01 17.21
C LEU A 341 -7.63 6.07 17.66
N PRO A 342 -7.92 7.37 17.46
CA PRO A 342 -7.16 8.46 18.06
C PRO A 342 -7.10 8.31 19.58
N ILE A 343 -5.89 8.30 20.14
CA ILE A 343 -5.64 8.22 21.59
C ILE A 343 -4.62 9.26 22.02
N SER A 344 -4.72 9.75 23.25
CA SER A 344 -3.69 10.62 23.83
C SER A 344 -2.52 9.80 24.38
N ARG A 345 -1.41 10.48 24.71
CA ARG A 345 -0.25 9.84 25.36
C ARG A 345 -0.59 9.29 26.74
N VAL A 346 -1.52 9.94 27.43
CA VAL A 346 -2.01 9.51 28.75
C VAL A 346 -2.83 8.22 28.58
N ASP A 347 -3.78 8.22 27.66
CA ASP A 347 -4.59 7.02 27.36
C ASP A 347 -3.71 5.84 26.94
N LYS A 348 -2.68 6.09 26.12
CA LYS A 348 -1.76 5.04 25.69
C LYS A 348 -1.03 4.39 26.88
N SER A 349 -0.72 5.16 27.91
CA SER A 349 0.03 4.69 29.08
C SER A 349 -0.83 3.81 30.01
N SER A 350 -2.16 3.92 29.95
CA SER A 350 -3.11 3.07 30.67
C SER A 350 -3.61 1.88 29.84
N VAL A 351 -3.29 1.79 28.55
CA VAL A 351 -3.75 0.70 27.69
C VAL A 351 -2.79 -0.49 27.74
N GLN A 352 -3.29 -1.64 28.18
CA GLN A 352 -2.61 -2.93 28.04
C GLN A 352 -3.01 -3.59 26.72
N ILE A 353 -2.03 -3.77 25.84
CA ILE A 353 -2.18 -4.52 24.58
C ILE A 353 -1.76 -5.99 24.71
N GLY A 354 -1.12 -6.33 25.82
CA GLY A 354 -0.52 -7.63 26.07
C GLY A 354 0.27 -7.62 27.38
N HIS A 355 0.91 -8.75 27.68
CA HIS A 355 1.72 -8.92 28.88
C HIS A 355 3.02 -9.66 28.59
N ALA A 356 4.03 -9.44 29.43
CA ALA A 356 5.30 -10.12 29.30
C ALA A 356 5.24 -11.54 29.89
N VAL A 357 5.79 -12.50 29.17
CA VAL A 357 5.94 -13.90 29.55
C VAL A 357 7.43 -14.23 29.59
N TRP A 358 7.89 -14.75 30.74
CA TRP A 358 9.27 -15.15 30.94
C TRP A 358 9.46 -16.64 30.66
N VAL A 359 10.57 -16.96 29.98
CA VAL A 359 10.95 -18.32 29.58
C VAL A 359 12.25 -18.69 30.29
N LYS A 360 12.13 -19.49 31.35
CA LYS A 360 13.24 -19.90 32.23
C LYS A 360 14.46 -20.42 31.47
N ARG A 361 14.24 -21.34 30.52
CA ARG A 361 15.30 -22.03 29.75
C ARG A 361 16.19 -21.12 28.88
N ASN A 362 15.74 -19.90 28.59
CA ASN A 362 16.44 -18.96 27.70
C ASN A 362 17.12 -17.82 28.49
N CYS A 363 16.96 -17.80 29.82
CA CYS A 363 17.37 -16.66 30.65
C CYS A 363 18.86 -16.71 30.96
N ILE A 364 19.61 -15.69 30.53
CA ILE A 364 21.08 -15.58 30.70
C ILE A 364 21.57 -15.84 32.13
N PRO A 365 20.93 -15.32 33.21
CA PRO A 365 21.32 -15.66 34.58
C PRO A 365 21.26 -17.14 34.93
N LEU A 366 20.50 -17.93 34.18
CA LEU A 366 20.37 -19.37 34.38
C LEU A 366 21.17 -20.18 33.36
N THR A 367 21.32 -19.70 32.12
CA THR A 367 22.08 -20.40 31.08
C THR A 367 23.58 -20.19 31.22
N ASP A 368 23.99 -18.96 31.54
CA ASP A 368 25.39 -18.52 31.50
C ASP A 368 25.95 -18.25 32.91
N GLY A 369 25.09 -18.28 33.94
CA GLY A 369 25.48 -18.07 35.34
C GLY A 369 25.91 -16.63 35.67
N VAL A 370 25.55 -15.65 34.84
CA VAL A 370 25.93 -14.23 35.02
C VAL A 370 24.73 -13.33 35.35
N GLU A 371 24.95 -12.27 36.11
CA GLU A 371 23.90 -11.31 36.45
C GLU A 371 23.39 -10.55 35.21
N CYS A 372 22.07 -10.56 34.98
CA CYS A 372 21.42 -9.81 33.90
C CYS A 372 20.06 -9.28 34.34
N GLY A 373 19.92 -7.95 34.37
CA GLY A 373 18.69 -7.25 34.76
C GLY A 373 18.06 -6.44 33.63
N ASN A 374 18.36 -6.75 32.36
CA ASN A 374 18.06 -5.83 31.26
C ASN A 374 16.56 -5.57 31.07
N CYS A 375 15.74 -6.61 31.23
CA CYS A 375 14.29 -6.50 31.14
C CYS A 375 13.70 -5.58 32.22
N ALA A 376 14.21 -5.66 33.45
CA ALA A 376 13.77 -4.82 34.56
C ALA A 376 14.22 -3.35 34.39
N ARG A 377 15.51 -3.12 34.09
CA ARG A 377 16.07 -1.76 33.92
C ARG A 377 15.39 -0.94 32.81
N HIS A 378 14.95 -1.60 31.74
CA HIS A 378 14.32 -0.94 30.61
C HIS A 378 12.79 -1.03 30.61
N CYS A 379 12.18 -1.54 31.68
CA CYS A 379 10.73 -1.58 31.77
C CYS A 379 10.20 -0.16 32.07
N PRO A 380 9.53 0.52 31.13
CA PRO A 380 9.13 1.93 31.33
C PRO A 380 8.06 2.08 32.40
N VAL A 381 7.27 1.03 32.61
CA VAL A 381 6.22 0.98 33.62
C VAL A 381 6.71 0.35 34.92
N GLY A 382 7.93 -0.19 35.01
CA GLY A 382 8.40 -0.85 36.24
C GLY A 382 7.61 -2.11 36.62
N ALA A 383 7.09 -2.84 35.63
CA ALA A 383 6.34 -4.09 35.82
C ALA A 383 7.23 -5.31 36.09
N ILE A 384 8.55 -5.19 35.98
CA ILE A 384 9.50 -6.30 36.09
C ILE A 384 10.50 -5.98 37.20
N GLN A 385 10.64 -6.88 38.17
CA GLN A 385 11.61 -6.79 39.26
C GLN A 385 12.55 -7.99 39.23
N MET A 386 13.81 -7.80 39.58
CA MET A 386 14.79 -8.89 39.67
C MET A 386 14.79 -9.46 41.08
N VAL A 387 14.45 -10.74 41.22
CA VAL A 387 14.37 -11.47 42.50
C VAL A 387 15.40 -12.61 42.53
N PRO A 388 15.88 -13.05 43.70
CA PRO A 388 16.76 -14.21 43.79
C PRO A 388 16.11 -15.46 43.17
N ASN A 389 16.86 -16.24 42.38
CA ASN A 389 16.37 -17.48 41.77
C ASN A 389 16.06 -18.54 42.84
N VAL A 390 16.85 -18.58 43.91
CA VAL A 390 16.62 -19.44 45.07
C VAL A 390 16.23 -18.54 46.23
N ALA A 391 15.00 -18.71 46.75
CA ALA A 391 14.41 -17.81 47.73
C ALA A 391 15.24 -17.66 49.03
N GLU A 392 15.93 -18.73 49.43
CA GLU A 392 16.72 -18.79 50.66
C GLU A 392 18.18 -18.35 50.47
N ASP A 393 18.66 -18.25 49.22
CA ASP A 393 20.03 -17.87 48.90
C ASP A 393 20.07 -16.48 48.24
N ARG A 394 20.48 -15.48 49.03
CA ARG A 394 20.63 -14.09 48.59
C ARG A 394 21.76 -13.89 47.56
N ASN A 395 22.70 -14.84 47.47
CA ASN A 395 23.80 -14.81 46.50
C ASN A 395 23.45 -15.56 45.21
N SER A 396 22.28 -16.20 45.13
CA SER A 396 21.82 -16.84 43.91
C SER A 396 21.60 -15.82 42.79
N THR A 397 21.74 -16.26 41.55
CA THR A 397 21.52 -15.38 40.39
C THR A 397 20.11 -14.82 40.39
N LYS A 398 19.94 -13.57 39.96
CA LYS A 398 18.61 -12.94 39.95
C LYS A 398 17.84 -13.25 38.66
N ILE A 399 16.55 -13.54 38.81
CA ILE A 399 15.60 -13.80 37.72
C ILE A 399 14.46 -12.77 37.72
N PRO A 400 13.81 -12.52 36.56
CA PRO A 400 12.73 -11.55 36.48
C PRO A 400 11.41 -12.11 37.04
N ALA A 401 10.83 -11.38 38.00
CA ALA A 401 9.43 -11.50 38.41
C ALA A 401 8.60 -10.43 37.72
N ILE A 402 7.49 -10.83 37.09
CA ILE A 402 6.66 -9.95 36.24
C ILE A 402 5.32 -9.70 36.93
N ASN A 403 4.99 -8.43 37.16
CA ASN A 403 3.66 -7.98 37.52
C ASN A 403 2.85 -7.75 36.23
N VAL A 404 1.97 -8.71 35.91
CA VAL A 404 1.14 -8.72 34.70
C VAL A 404 0.15 -7.55 34.68
N GLU A 405 -0.41 -7.19 35.83
CA GLU A 405 -1.39 -6.09 35.97
C GLU A 405 -0.79 -4.71 35.68
N ARG A 406 0.51 -4.54 35.88
CA ARG A 406 1.22 -3.30 35.56
C ARG A 406 1.84 -3.31 34.15
N CYS A 407 1.90 -4.48 33.50
CA CYS A 407 2.53 -4.62 32.19
C CYS A 407 1.61 -4.09 31.09
N ILE A 408 2.07 -3.11 30.30
CA ILE A 408 1.30 -2.56 29.17
C ILE A 408 1.59 -3.25 27.84
N GLY A 409 2.45 -4.28 27.82
CA GLY A 409 2.78 -5.02 26.59
C GLY A 409 3.63 -4.25 25.57
N CYS A 410 4.40 -3.24 25.99
CA CYS A 410 5.16 -2.36 25.09
C CYS A 410 6.31 -3.03 24.30
N GLY A 411 6.77 -4.21 24.73
CA GLY A 411 7.82 -4.97 24.05
C GLY A 411 9.27 -4.56 24.36
N ALA A 412 9.51 -3.55 25.22
CA ALA A 412 10.86 -3.09 25.54
C ALA A 412 11.76 -4.22 26.06
N CYS A 413 11.22 -5.05 26.96
CA CYS A 413 11.94 -6.20 27.53
C CYS A 413 12.26 -7.28 26.48
N GLU A 414 11.35 -7.56 25.54
CA GLU A 414 11.58 -8.51 24.44
C GLU A 414 12.65 -7.99 23.48
N ASN A 415 12.52 -6.74 23.04
CA ASN A 415 13.45 -6.10 22.10
C ASN A 415 14.87 -5.96 22.68
N LEU A 416 15.00 -5.70 23.98
CA LEU A 416 16.30 -5.51 24.63
C LEU A 416 16.86 -6.79 25.27
N CYS A 417 16.13 -7.91 25.20
CA CYS A 417 16.65 -9.19 25.68
C CYS A 417 17.91 -9.61 24.87
N PRO A 418 19.05 -9.89 25.53
CA PRO A 418 20.26 -10.32 24.83
C PRO A 418 20.24 -11.79 24.43
N ALA A 419 19.37 -12.61 25.03
CA ALA A 419 19.26 -14.03 24.70
C ALA A 419 18.97 -14.25 23.21
N ARG A 420 19.65 -15.24 22.61
CA ARG A 420 19.55 -15.66 21.21
C ARG A 420 19.54 -17.18 21.11
N PRO A 421 18.94 -17.74 20.04
CA PRO A 421 18.13 -17.06 19.02
C PRO A 421 16.73 -16.68 19.54
N PHE A 422 16.25 -17.35 20.58
CA PHE A 422 14.98 -17.05 21.25
C PHE A 422 15.20 -16.15 22.47
N THR A 423 14.34 -15.16 22.66
CA THR A 423 14.41 -14.30 23.83
C THR A 423 14.00 -15.05 25.11
N ALA A 424 14.53 -14.61 26.25
CA ALA A 424 14.11 -15.07 27.57
C ALA A 424 12.77 -14.50 28.01
N ILE A 425 12.30 -13.46 27.34
CA ILE A 425 11.07 -12.76 27.67
C ILE A 425 10.45 -12.28 26.37
N TYR A 426 9.16 -12.52 26.21
CA TYR A 426 8.39 -12.07 25.06
C TYR A 426 7.04 -11.51 25.52
N VAL A 427 6.37 -10.76 24.66
CA VAL A 427 5.03 -10.26 24.92
C VAL A 427 4.00 -11.16 24.25
N GLU A 428 3.00 -11.56 25.02
CA GLU A 428 1.78 -12.23 24.55
C GLU A 428 0.65 -11.19 24.46
N GLY A 429 -0.04 -11.14 23.32
CA GLY A 429 -1.13 -10.19 23.09
C GLY A 429 -2.35 -10.50 23.96
N HIS A 430 -3.17 -9.49 24.22
CA HIS A 430 -4.51 -9.70 24.78
C HIS A 430 -5.56 -9.75 23.67
N GLU A 431 -6.57 -10.62 23.82
CA GLU A 431 -7.68 -10.70 22.85
C GLU A 431 -8.44 -9.38 22.74
N ARG A 432 -8.59 -8.68 23.88
CA ARG A 432 -9.09 -7.31 23.98
C ARG A 432 -8.13 -6.49 24.82
N HIS A 433 -7.81 -5.31 24.34
CA HIS A 433 -7.01 -4.36 25.08
C HIS A 433 -7.77 -3.92 26.34
N ARG A 434 -7.05 -3.76 27.45
CA ARG A 434 -7.60 -3.33 28.74
C ARG A 434 -7.11 -1.93 29.07
N ILE A 435 -7.88 -1.20 29.87
CA ILE A 435 -7.49 0.09 30.42
C ILE A 435 -7.29 -0.10 31.92
N VAL A 436 -6.19 0.40 32.46
CA VAL A 436 -5.76 0.23 33.86
C VAL A 436 -5.55 1.57 34.54
#